data_AF-A0A1D9FXG1-F1
#
_entry.id   AF-A0A1D9FXG1-F1
#
_cell.length_a   1.000
_cell.length_b   1.000
_cell.length_c   1.000
_cell.angle_alpha   90.00
_cell.angle_beta   90.00
_cell.angle_gamma   90.00
#
_symmetry.space_group_name_H-M   'P 1'
#
loop_
_entity.id
_entity.type
_entity.pdbx_description
1 polymer ?
#
loop_
_entity_poly.entity_id
_entity_poly.type
_entity_poly.pdbx_seq_one_letter_code
_entity_poly.pdbx_strand_id
1 'polypeptide(L)' 'MNSQELEQQLLGLDLAERIRILQLLAQSLTLTSASQPSRSPNELDLSRDRSPQHPLRGIPITIPPDFDEPMPELWDALEQ' A
#
# COMPACT_ATOMS: atom_id res chain seq x y z
N MET A 1 -14.54 -14.97 -13.89
CA MET A 1 -14.62 -15.52 -12.52
C MET A 1 -15.22 -14.46 -11.61
N ASN A 2 -16.39 -14.75 -11.05
CA ASN A 2 -17.09 -13.88 -10.11
C ASN A 2 -16.69 -14.26 -8.67
N SER A 3 -16.67 -13.33 -7.73
CA SER A 3 -16.36 -13.61 -6.31
C SER A 3 -17.26 -14.71 -5.73
N GLN A 4 -18.53 -14.78 -6.15
CA GLN A 4 -19.46 -15.84 -5.75
C GLN A 4 -19.02 -17.23 -6.22
N GLU A 5 -18.43 -17.34 -7.40
CA GLU A 5 -17.94 -18.62 -7.96
C GLU A 5 -16.71 -19.11 -7.18
N LEU A 6 -15.85 -18.17 -6.76
CA LEU A 6 -14.67 -18.45 -5.94
C LEU A 6 -15.06 -18.94 -4.54
N GLU A 7 -16.09 -18.36 -3.93
CA GLU A 7 -16.62 -18.81 -2.63
C GLU A 7 -17.14 -20.24 -2.69
N GLN A 8 -17.87 -20.59 -3.76
CA GLN A 8 -18.35 -21.95 -3.97
C GLN A 8 -17.20 -22.93 -4.15
N GLN A 9 -16.14 -22.54 -4.86
CA GLN A 9 -14.93 -23.34 -4.98
C GLN A 9 -14.23 -23.51 -3.63
N LEU A 10 -14.12 -22.44 -2.82
CA LEU A 10 -13.52 -22.51 -1.49
C LEU A 10 -14.30 -23.44 -0.56
N LEU A 11 -15.63 -23.47 -0.67
CA LEU A 11 -16.51 -24.36 0.10
C LEU A 11 -16.40 -25.83 -0.32
N GLY A 12 -15.98 -26.10 -1.56
CA GLY A 12 -15.77 -27.46 -2.08
C GLY A 12 -14.40 -28.07 -1.74
N LEU A 13 -13.42 -27.26 -1.33
CA LEU A 13 -12.06 -27.71 -1.02
C LEU A 13 -11.95 -28.39 0.34
N ASP A 14 -11.02 -29.32 0.47
CA ASP A 14 -10.70 -29.98 1.74
C ASP A 14 -10.02 -29.02 2.74
N LEU A 15 -10.09 -29.34 4.03
CA LEU A 15 -9.48 -28.55 5.10
C LEU A 15 -7.97 -28.34 4.87
N ALA A 16 -7.25 -29.36 4.41
CA ALA A 16 -5.82 -29.27 4.13
C ALA A 16 -5.52 -28.25 3.02
N GLU A 17 -6.35 -28.21 1.98
CA GLU A 17 -6.19 -27.29 0.85
C GLU A 17 -6.50 -25.85 1.26
N ARG A 18 -7.53 -25.63 2.07
CA ARG A 18 -7.85 -24.31 2.64
C ARG A 18 -6.72 -23.78 3.52
N ILE A 19 -6.15 -24.64 4.37
CA ILE A 19 -4.99 -24.28 5.21
C ILE A 19 -3.80 -23.88 4.34
N ARG A 20 -3.52 -24.63 3.26
CA ARG A 20 -2.44 -24.33 2.33
C ARG A 20 -2.64 -22.99 1.62
N ILE A 21 -3.85 -22.67 1.18
CA ILE A 21 -4.17 -21.38 0.55
C ILE A 21 -3.97 -20.25 1.55
N LEU A 22 -4.46 -20.38 2.79
CA LEU A 22 -4.26 -19.39 3.84
C LEU A 22 -2.77 -19.15 4.12
N GLN A 23 -1.96 -20.21 4.19
CA GLN A 23 -0.51 -20.10 4.35
C GLN A 23 0.17 -19.39 3.18
N LEU A 24 -0.27 -19.67 1.95
CA LEU A 24 0.28 -19.02 0.76
C LEU A 24 -0.07 -17.53 0.71
N LEU A 25 -1.31 -17.17 1.04
CA LEU A 25 -1.75 -15.78 1.15
C LEU A 25 -1.01 -15.03 2.25
N ALA A 26 -0.85 -15.64 3.43
CA ALA A 26 -0.08 -15.06 4.51
C ALA A 26 1.37 -14.78 4.09
N GLN A 27 2.03 -15.73 3.43
CA GLN A 27 3.41 -15.54 2.95
C GLN A 27 3.52 -14.40 1.92
N SER A 28 2.61 -14.35 0.95
CA SER A 28 2.57 -13.30 -0.07
C SER A 28 2.33 -11.91 0.53
N LEU A 29 1.46 -11.80 1.54
CA LEU A 29 1.19 -10.54 2.22
C LEU A 29 2.30 -10.15 3.21
N THR A 30 3.02 -11.11 3.79
CA THR A 30 4.15 -10.82 4.70
C THR A 30 5.37 -10.23 3.99
N LEU A 31 5.61 -10.57 2.71
CA LEU A 31 6.65 -9.90 1.90
C LEU A 31 6.34 -8.40 1.71
N THR A 32 5.06 -8.00 1.77
CA THR A 32 4.65 -6.59 1.76
C THR A 32 4.73 -5.96 3.16
N SER A 33 4.51 -6.75 4.22
CA SER A 33 4.43 -6.27 5.61
C SER A 33 5.77 -6.17 6.35
N ALA A 34 6.83 -6.86 5.91
CA ALA A 34 8.18 -6.74 6.51
C ALA A 34 8.80 -5.33 6.41
N SER A 35 8.15 -4.39 5.71
CA SER A 35 8.54 -2.98 5.60
C SER A 35 7.80 -2.03 6.54
N GLN A 36 6.91 -2.50 7.41
CA GLN A 36 6.22 -1.63 8.38
C GLN A 36 6.71 -1.88 9.81
N PRO A 37 7.67 -1.09 10.31
CA PRO A 37 7.76 -0.89 11.75
C PRO A 37 6.49 -0.14 12.18
N SER A 38 5.79 -0.72 13.15
CA SER A 38 4.70 -0.13 13.91
C SER A 38 5.05 1.29 14.35
N ARG A 39 4.60 2.28 13.58
CA ARG A 39 4.80 3.69 13.90
C ARG A 39 3.54 4.18 14.59
N SER A 40 3.63 4.41 15.90
CA SER A 40 2.68 5.25 16.59
C SER A 40 2.64 6.62 15.88
N PRO A 41 1.47 7.27 15.70
CA PRO A 41 1.35 8.46 14.87
C PRO A 41 2.16 9.68 15.33
N ASN A 42 2.75 9.64 16.53
CA ASN A 42 3.26 10.83 17.22
C ASN A 42 4.79 10.95 17.32
N GLU A 43 5.58 10.03 16.77
CA GLU A 43 7.05 10.20 16.73
C GLU A 43 7.55 10.14 15.28
N LEU A 44 7.42 11.28 14.60
CA LEU A 44 8.28 11.64 13.49
C LEU A 44 9.67 11.91 14.04
N ASP A 45 10.43 10.85 14.31
CA ASP A 45 11.87 10.95 14.49
C ASP A 45 12.50 11.47 13.19
N LEU A 46 12.73 12.79 13.16
CA LEU A 46 13.33 13.55 12.05
C LEU A 46 14.83 13.24 11.86
N SER A 47 15.41 12.42 12.74
CA SER A 47 16.82 12.02 12.72
C SER A 47 17.09 10.85 11.77
N ARG A 48 16.04 10.21 11.21
CA ARG A 48 16.19 8.93 10.51
C ARG A 48 16.84 9.09 9.14
N ASP A 49 18.03 8.50 9.04
CA ASP A 49 18.90 8.32 7.88
C ASP A 49 18.27 8.61 6.52
N ARG A 50 18.91 9.54 5.80
CA ARG A 50 18.75 9.72 4.35
C ARG A 50 19.26 8.47 3.63
N SER A 51 18.46 7.41 3.65
CA SER A 51 18.71 6.23 2.81
C SER A 51 18.65 6.67 1.35
N PRO A 52 19.59 6.21 0.48
CA PRO A 52 19.58 6.54 -0.95
C PRO A 52 18.27 6.15 -1.65
N GLN A 53 17.53 5.21 -1.06
CA GLN A 53 16.25 4.74 -1.58
C GLN A 53 15.11 5.73 -1.36
N HIS A 54 15.25 6.68 -0.43
CA HIS A 54 14.24 7.68 -0.12
C HIS A 54 14.89 9.05 0.18
N PRO A 55 15.41 9.74 -0.85
CA PRO A 55 16.23 10.94 -0.70
C PRO A 55 15.47 12.13 -0.10
N LEU A 56 14.14 12.14 -0.21
CA LEU A 56 13.29 13.22 0.30
C LEU A 56 12.86 13.02 1.77
N ARG A 57 13.25 11.93 2.43
CA ARG A 57 12.88 11.69 3.84
C ARG A 57 13.53 12.73 4.76
N GLY A 58 12.75 13.25 5.70
CA GLY A 58 13.19 14.21 6.71
C GLY A 58 13.30 15.66 6.19
N ILE A 59 13.00 15.91 4.92
CA ILE A 59 12.93 17.28 4.37
C ILE A 59 11.50 17.80 4.57
N PRO A 60 11.30 18.91 5.28
CA PRO A 60 9.97 19.51 5.43
C PRO A 60 9.50 20.04 4.07
N ILE A 61 8.34 19.57 3.63
CA ILE A 61 7.69 20.03 2.41
C ILE A 61 6.58 20.99 2.82
N THR A 62 6.61 22.21 2.27
CA THR A 62 5.52 23.18 2.46
C THR A 62 4.51 22.96 1.35
N ILE A 63 3.28 22.61 1.72
CA ILE A 63 2.17 22.47 0.78
C ILE A 63 1.51 23.84 0.61
N PRO A 64 1.39 24.36 -0.62
CA PRO A 64 0.67 25.60 -0.90
C PRO A 64 -0.82 25.50 -0.48
N PRO A 65 -1.45 26.62 -0.07
CA PRO A 65 -2.85 26.62 0.37
C PRO A 65 -3.86 26.32 -0.74
N ASP A 66 -3.45 26.51 -2.00
CA ASP A 66 -4.20 26.27 -3.24
C ASP A 66 -3.96 24.87 -3.81
N PHE A 67 -3.25 23.99 -3.10
CA PHE A 67 -2.92 22.64 -3.60
C PHE A 67 -4.15 21.77 -3.93
N ASP A 68 -5.26 21.97 -3.21
CA ASP A 68 -6.50 21.21 -3.40
C ASP A 68 -7.41 21.83 -4.48
N GLU A 69 -7.02 22.96 -5.09
CA GLU A 69 -7.79 23.57 -6.17
C GLU A 69 -7.73 22.70 -7.43
N PRO A 70 -8.88 22.40 -8.07
CA PRO A 70 -8.88 21.64 -9.30
C PRO A 70 -8.16 22.45 -10.40
N MET A 71 -7.11 21.87 -10.98
CA MET A 71 -6.39 22.43 -12.13
C MET A 71 -6.78 21.70 -13.43
N PRO A 72 -7.91 22.05 -14.07
CA PRO A 72 -8.38 21.39 -15.29
C PRO A 72 -7.36 21.49 -16.43
N GLU A 73 -6.55 22.54 -16.46
CA GLU A 73 -5.54 22.77 -17.49
C GLU A 73 -4.44 21.69 -17.50
N LEU A 74 -4.18 21.04 -16.35
CA LEU A 74 -3.25 19.90 -16.27
C LEU A 74 -3.85 18.63 -16.87
N TRP A 75 -5.18 18.46 -16.75
CA TRP A 75 -5.89 17.32 -17.30
C TRP A 75 -6.06 17.47 -18.82
N ASP A 76 -6.41 18.67 -19.29
CA ASP A 76 -6.52 18.99 -20.72
C ASP A 76 -5.19 18.80 -21.47
N ALA A 77 -4.05 19.03 -20.79
CA ALA A 77 -2.72 18.84 -21.37
C ALA A 77 -2.33 17.36 -21.58
N LEU A 78 -2.99 16.41 -20.90
CA LEU A 78 -2.76 14.97 -21.07
C LEU A 78 -3.57 14.37 -22.24
N GLU A 79 -4.56 15.09 -22.73
CA GLU A 79 -5.46 14.65 -23.81
C GLU A 79 -4.96 15.03 -25.23
N GLN A 80 -3.76 15.61 -25.34
CA GLN A 80 -3.11 16.03 -26.59
C GLN A 80 -2.02 15.03 -27.02
#